data_AF-A0A4R1NQP9-F1
#
_entry.id   AF-A0A4R1NQP9-F1
#
_cell.length_a   1.000
_cell.length_b   1.000
_cell.length_c   1.000
_cell.angle_alpha   90.00
_cell.angle_beta   90.00
_cell.angle_gamma   90.00
#
_symmetry.space_group_name_H-M   'P 1'
#
loop_
_entity.id
_entity.type
_entity.pdbx_description
1 polymer ?
#
loop_
_entity_poly.entity_id
_entity_poly.type
_entity_poly.pdbx_seq_one_letter_code
_entity_poly.pdbx_strand_id
1 'polypeptide(L)'
;MGILAALVLVTGCQDAAPRNAAEREKAAECQAQGGTFGRLGKKAQIPICSLPEKPASDAGKSCSDGSQCEANICLAETSSCAPVVHGNYCYKTLLVKGEEVSLECAYFE
;
A
#
# COMPACT_ATOMS: atom_id res chain seq x y z
N MET A 1 2.55 -7.35 -49.95
CA MET A 1 1.86 -8.45 -49.24
C MET A 1 2.87 -9.12 -48.32
N GLY A 2 2.58 -9.21 -47.02
CA GLY A 2 3.43 -9.93 -46.06
C GLY A 2 3.35 -9.37 -44.63
N ILE A 3 2.16 -9.40 -44.03
CA ILE A 3 1.96 -9.17 -42.59
C ILE A 3 2.28 -10.50 -41.88
N LEU A 4 3.08 -10.46 -40.82
CA LEU A 4 3.01 -11.46 -39.74
C LEU A 4 3.47 -10.79 -38.43
N ALA A 5 2.50 -10.16 -37.77
CA ALA A 5 2.61 -9.72 -36.40
C ALA A 5 2.59 -10.94 -35.48
N ALA A 6 3.71 -11.22 -34.80
CA ALA A 6 3.76 -12.18 -33.71
C ALA A 6 3.18 -11.51 -32.44
N LEU A 7 1.88 -11.68 -32.22
CA LEU A 7 1.23 -11.36 -30.95
C LEU A 7 1.69 -12.38 -29.91
N VAL A 8 2.71 -12.02 -29.12
CA VAL A 8 3.08 -12.74 -27.91
C VAL A 8 2.03 -12.45 -26.84
N LEU A 9 1.03 -13.34 -26.73
CA LEU A 9 0.11 -13.35 -25.60
C LEU A 9 0.88 -13.83 -24.37
N VAL A 10 1.38 -12.88 -23.58
CA VAL A 10 1.91 -13.15 -22.25
C VAL A 10 0.72 -13.58 -21.37
N THR A 11 0.53 -14.89 -21.22
CA THR A 11 -0.36 -15.46 -20.19
C THR A 11 0.33 -15.30 -18.83
N GLY A 12 0.25 -14.10 -18.25
CA GLY A 12 0.77 -13.79 -16.93
C GLY A 12 -0.35 -13.64 -15.88
N CYS A 13 -0.26 -14.43 -14.81
CA CYS A 13 -0.90 -14.26 -13.50
C CYS A 13 -2.43 -14.48 -13.41
N GLN A 14 -2.85 -15.74 -13.20
CA GLN A 14 -4.26 -16.09 -12.91
C GLN A 14 -4.67 -15.91 -11.44
N ASP A 15 -3.75 -15.68 -10.50
CA ASP A 15 -4.11 -15.60 -9.07
C ASP A 15 -4.69 -14.25 -8.63
N ALA A 16 -4.53 -13.20 -9.43
CA ALA A 16 -4.97 -11.84 -9.11
C ALA A 16 -6.24 -11.38 -9.86
N ALA A 17 -6.81 -12.21 -10.75
CA ALA A 17 -7.99 -11.78 -11.51
C ALA A 17 -9.21 -11.58 -10.59
N PRO A 18 -9.99 -10.49 -10.73
CA PRO A 18 -11.24 -10.29 -10.01
C PRO A 18 -12.26 -11.42 -10.27
N ARG A 19 -12.90 -11.95 -9.21
CA ARG A 19 -13.86 -13.07 -9.27
C ARG A 19 -15.29 -12.62 -9.50
N ASN A 20 -15.65 -11.42 -9.06
CA ASN A 20 -17.01 -10.90 -9.10
C ASN A 20 -17.03 -9.39 -9.42
N ALA A 21 -18.23 -8.81 -9.52
CA ALA A 21 -18.38 -7.40 -9.89
C ALA A 21 -17.71 -6.44 -8.90
N ALA A 22 -17.89 -6.67 -7.59
CA ALA A 22 -17.29 -5.84 -6.55
C ALA A 22 -15.75 -5.88 -6.59
N GLU A 23 -15.16 -7.04 -6.85
CA GLU A 23 -13.71 -7.14 -7.01
C GLU A 23 -13.21 -6.47 -8.30
N ARG A 24 -14.00 -6.45 -9.38
CA ARG A 24 -13.63 -5.75 -10.61
C ARG A 24 -13.61 -4.24 -10.41
N GLU A 25 -14.59 -3.72 -9.69
CA GLU A 25 -14.65 -2.32 -9.29
C GLU A 25 -13.43 -1.95 -8.43
N LYS A 26 -13.18 -2.72 -7.36
CA LYS A 26 -12.03 -2.51 -6.48
C LYS A 26 -10.69 -2.63 -7.23
N ALA A 27 -10.57 -3.56 -8.18
CA ALA A 27 -9.37 -3.70 -8.99
C ALA A 27 -9.16 -2.50 -9.92
N ALA A 28 -10.23 -1.99 -10.54
CA ALA A 28 -10.15 -0.80 -11.39
C ALA A 28 -9.75 0.45 -10.59
N GLU A 29 -10.34 0.64 -9.40
CA GLU A 29 -9.96 1.71 -8.48
C GLU A 29 -8.50 1.62 -8.05
N CYS A 30 -8.04 0.40 -7.72
CA CYS A 30 -6.65 0.17 -7.34
C CYS A 30 -5.68 0.50 -8.47
N GLN A 31 -5.99 0.05 -9.69
CA GLN A 31 -5.21 0.35 -10.88
C GLN A 31 -5.19 1.84 -11.21
N ALA A 32 -6.31 2.55 -11.01
CA ALA A 32 -6.38 4.00 -11.21
C ALA A 32 -5.45 4.77 -10.25
N GLN A 33 -5.16 4.19 -9.08
CA GLN A 33 -4.19 4.73 -8.11
C GLN A 33 -2.75 4.26 -8.37
N GLY A 34 -2.52 3.46 -9.43
CA GLY A 34 -1.21 2.87 -9.74
C GLY A 34 -0.86 1.65 -8.89
N GLY A 35 -1.84 1.09 -8.17
CA GLY A 35 -1.69 -0.09 -7.33
C GLY A 35 -1.90 -1.41 -8.06
N THR A 36 -1.66 -2.49 -7.32
CA THR A 36 -1.91 -3.86 -7.74
C THR A 36 -3.01 -4.48 -6.89
N PHE A 37 -4.06 -4.96 -7.54
CA PHE A 37 -5.12 -5.71 -6.88
C PHE A 37 -4.65 -7.12 -6.54
N GLY A 38 -4.98 -7.58 -5.33
CA GLY A 38 -4.66 -8.92 -4.88
C GLY A 38 -5.59 -9.40 -3.78
N ARG A 39 -5.25 -10.55 -3.18
CA ARG A 39 -5.96 -11.10 -2.03
C ARG A 39 -4.99 -11.50 -0.93
N LEU A 40 -5.30 -11.10 0.30
CA LEU A 40 -4.52 -11.45 1.48
C LEU A 40 -5.12 -12.68 2.17
N GLY A 41 -4.23 -13.59 2.59
CA GLY A 41 -4.57 -14.77 3.37
C GLY A 41 -5.11 -15.93 2.53
N LYS A 42 -4.53 -17.11 2.70
CA LYS A 42 -4.86 -18.32 1.91
C LYS A 42 -6.33 -18.74 2.01
N LYS A 43 -6.93 -18.62 3.20
CA LYS A 43 -8.33 -19.00 3.46
C LYS A 43 -9.30 -17.83 3.33
N ALA A 44 -8.96 -16.69 3.93
CA ALA A 44 -9.84 -15.53 3.97
C ALA A 44 -9.94 -14.82 2.61
N GLN A 45 -8.87 -14.84 1.80
CA GLN A 45 -8.85 -14.31 0.44
C GLN A 45 -9.41 -12.88 0.36
N ILE A 46 -8.97 -12.03 1.29
CA ILE A 46 -9.48 -10.68 1.49
C ILE A 46 -8.98 -9.79 0.35
N PRO A 47 -9.84 -9.15 -0.45
CA PRO A 47 -9.41 -8.27 -1.54
C PRO A 47 -8.66 -7.05 -1.01
N ILE A 48 -7.44 -6.82 -1.50
CA ILE A 48 -6.58 -5.70 -1.12
C ILE A 48 -6.13 -4.91 -2.35
N CYS A 49 -5.83 -3.63 -2.15
CA CYS A 49 -5.03 -2.85 -3.07
C CYS A 49 -3.64 -2.67 -2.46
N SER A 50 -2.59 -3.01 -3.20
CA SER A 50 -1.21 -2.75 -2.80
C SER A 50 -0.68 -1.63 -3.67
N LEU A 51 -0.47 -0.46 -3.06
CA LEU A 51 0.17 0.66 -3.73
C LEU A 51 1.69 0.48 -3.65
N PRO A 52 2.45 0.97 -4.64
CA PRO A 52 3.91 0.88 -4.58
C PRO A 52 4.45 1.76 -3.44
N GLU A 53 5.40 1.21 -2.70
CA GLU A 53 6.18 1.99 -1.73
C GLU A 53 6.88 3.15 -2.44
N LYS A 54 6.88 4.31 -1.77
CA LYS A 54 7.59 5.49 -2.26
C LYS A 54 8.20 6.27 -1.10
N PRO A 55 9.33 6.97 -1.31
CA PRO A 55 9.86 7.88 -0.31
C PRO A 55 8.85 8.95 0.06
N ALA A 56 8.70 9.23 1.35
CA ALA A 56 7.92 10.34 1.86
C ALA A 56 8.71 11.64 1.67
N SER A 57 8.06 12.68 1.14
CA SER A 57 8.69 13.98 0.88
C SER A 57 8.96 14.79 2.16
N ASP A 58 8.31 14.39 3.25
CA ASP A 58 8.42 14.97 4.59
C ASP A 58 9.15 14.08 5.59
N ALA A 59 9.82 13.03 5.12
CA ALA A 59 10.63 12.14 5.96
C ALA A 59 11.53 12.95 6.92
N GLY A 60 11.43 12.64 8.21
CA GLY A 60 12.23 13.29 9.26
C GLY A 60 11.76 14.68 9.69
N LYS A 61 10.73 15.28 9.05
CA LYS A 61 10.12 16.50 9.58
C LYS A 61 9.45 16.22 10.92
N SER A 62 9.53 17.18 11.84
CA SER A 62 8.92 17.04 13.17
C SER A 62 7.39 16.92 13.07
N CYS A 63 6.83 16.04 13.89
CA CYS A 63 5.39 15.83 14.00
C CYS A 63 5.01 15.48 15.43
N SER A 64 3.71 15.61 15.74
CA SER A 64 3.12 15.12 16.99
C SER A 64 1.95 14.16 16.78
N ASP A 65 1.57 13.94 15.52
CA ASP A 65 0.51 13.03 15.11
C ASP A 65 0.77 12.58 13.66
N GLY A 66 0.39 11.34 13.34
CA GLY A 66 0.53 10.78 11.99
C GLY A 66 -0.17 11.57 10.89
N SER A 67 -1.29 12.25 11.19
CA SER A 67 -2.04 13.07 10.21
C SER A 67 -1.26 14.28 9.69
N GLN A 68 -0.14 14.63 10.32
CA GLN A 68 0.76 15.70 9.86
C GLN A 68 1.75 15.21 8.80
N CYS A 69 1.80 13.90 8.55
CA CYS A 69 2.80 13.25 7.73
C CYS A 69 2.18 12.60 6.48
N GLU A 70 2.91 12.63 5.38
CA GLU A 70 2.51 12.01 4.12
C GLU A 70 2.31 10.51 4.24
N ALA A 71 3.13 9.84 5.06
CA ALA A 71 3.01 8.41 5.35
C ALA A 71 1.92 8.08 6.41
N ASN A 72 1.16 9.08 6.88
CA ASN A 72 0.20 8.95 7.99
C ASN A 72 0.82 8.45 9.32
N ILE A 73 2.14 8.57 9.47
CA ILE A 73 2.90 7.99 10.58
C ILE A 73 3.86 9.03 11.15
N CYS A 74 3.73 9.26 12.45
CA CYS A 74 4.69 10.00 13.25
C CYS A 74 5.41 9.02 14.19
N LEU A 75 6.72 8.84 14.00
CA LEU A 75 7.52 7.93 14.83
C LEU A 75 7.78 8.58 16.19
N ALA A 76 7.40 7.91 17.29
CA ALA A 76 7.56 8.45 18.63
C ALA A 76 9.02 8.57 19.08
N GLU A 77 9.86 7.62 18.68
CA GLU A 77 11.29 7.61 19.04
C GLU A 77 12.01 8.88 18.58
N THR A 78 11.63 9.42 17.43
CA THR A 78 12.28 10.58 16.80
C THR A 78 11.39 11.81 16.73
N SER A 79 10.12 11.70 17.14
CA SER A 79 9.06 12.70 16.94
C SER A 79 9.04 13.24 15.50
N SER A 80 9.14 12.34 14.52
CA SER A 80 9.31 12.72 13.12
C SER A 80 8.53 11.84 12.13
N CYS A 81 8.18 12.42 10.98
CA CYS A 81 7.47 11.73 9.92
C CYS A 81 8.27 10.56 9.35
N ALA A 82 7.58 9.45 9.10
CA ALA A 82 8.18 8.22 8.62
C ALA A 82 8.70 8.35 7.16
N PRO A 83 9.73 7.58 6.78
CA PRO A 83 10.43 7.79 5.51
C PRO A 83 9.75 7.20 4.27
N VAL A 84 8.77 6.32 4.43
CA VAL A 84 8.17 5.56 3.33
C VAL A 84 6.64 5.60 3.41
N VAL A 85 5.99 5.98 2.32
CA VAL A 85 4.54 5.90 2.12
C VAL A 85 4.18 4.54 1.54
N HIS A 86 3.01 3.99 1.87
CA HIS A 86 2.58 2.63 1.50
C HIS A 86 3.51 1.53 2.05
N GLY A 87 4.20 1.81 3.15
CA GLY A 87 5.15 0.89 3.77
C GLY A 87 4.52 -0.03 4.82
N ASN A 88 5.18 -1.15 5.10
CA ASN A 88 4.88 -1.97 6.26
C ASN A 88 5.72 -1.49 7.46
N TYR A 89 5.04 -1.14 8.55
CA TYR A 89 5.67 -0.68 9.79
C TYR A 89 5.39 -1.68 10.91
N CYS A 90 6.45 -2.36 11.33
CA CYS A 90 6.39 -3.37 12.39
C CYS A 90 7.29 -3.00 13.56
N TYR A 91 6.84 -3.31 14.77
CA TYR A 91 7.57 -3.08 16.02
C TYR A 91 8.00 -1.62 16.18
N LYS A 92 7.07 -0.70 15.91
CA LYS A 92 7.29 0.76 16.01
C LYS A 92 6.36 1.37 17.04
N THR A 93 6.81 2.42 17.72
CA THR A 93 5.94 3.26 18.55
C THR A 93 5.59 4.52 17.76
N LEU A 94 4.31 4.82 17.65
CA LEU A 94 3.79 5.99 16.95
C LEU A 94 3.25 7.03 17.92
N LEU A 95 3.26 8.29 17.49
CA LEU A 95 2.49 9.36 18.12
C LEU A 95 1.11 9.47 17.46
N VAL A 96 0.08 9.29 18.27
CA VAL A 96 -1.33 9.47 17.90
C VAL A 96 -1.94 10.44 18.89
N LYS A 97 -2.24 11.66 18.45
CA LYS A 97 -2.78 12.76 19.25
C LYS A 97 -1.95 13.05 20.51
N GLY A 98 -0.64 12.91 20.41
CA GLY A 98 0.30 13.09 21.53
C GLY A 98 0.44 11.89 22.47
N GLU A 99 -0.24 10.77 22.20
CA GLU A 99 -0.08 9.51 22.93
C GLU A 99 0.82 8.55 22.16
N GLU A 100 1.63 7.79 22.90
CA GLU A 100 2.47 6.74 22.33
C GLU A 100 1.69 5.43 22.17
N VAL A 101 1.69 4.89 20.95
CA VAL A 101 1.02 3.63 20.61
C VAL A 101 2.02 2.67 19.97
N SER A 102 2.22 1.50 20.59
CA SER A 102 3.06 0.45 20.02
C SER A 102 2.31 -0.34 18.94
N LEU A 103 2.92 -0.44 17.75
CA LEU A 103 2.47 -1.24 16.63
C LEU A 103 3.22 -2.56 16.59
N GLU A 104 2.47 -3.66 16.51
CA GLU A 104 3.04 -4.97 16.19
C GLU A 104 3.44 -5.02 14.71
N CYS A 105 2.48 -4.86 13.81
CA CYS A 105 2.68 -4.68 12.37
C CYS A 105 1.43 -4.04 11.75
N ALA A 106 1.60 -3.01 10.92
CA ALA A 106 0.54 -2.43 10.12
C ALA A 106 1.06 -1.90 8.77
N TYR A 107 0.19 -1.94 7.77
CA TYR A 107 0.38 -1.28 6.49
C TYR A 107 -0.43 0.00 6.48
N PHE A 108 0.18 1.10 6.05
CA PHE A 108 -0.45 2.42 6.01
C PHE A 108 -0.54 2.89 4.56
N GLU A 109 -1.78 3.18 4.13
CA GLU A 109 -2.11 3.79 2.84
C GLU A 109 -1.82 5.31 2.85
#